data_AF-A0A964X8V8-F1
#
_entry.id   AF-A0A964X8V8-F1
#
_cell.length_a   1.000
_cell.length_b   1.000
_cell.length_c   1.000
_cell.angle_alpha   90.00
_cell.angle_beta   90.00
_cell.angle_gamma   90.00
#
_symmetry.space_group_name_H-M   'P 1'
#
loop_
_entity.id
_entity.type
_entity.pdbx_description
1 polymer ?
#
loop_
_entity_poly.entity_id
_entity_poly.type
_entity_poly.pdbx_seq_one_letter_code
_entity_poly.pdbx_strand_id
1 'polypeptide(L)' 'DLVKLLWHDGVGMSLYAKRLEAGKFIWPAGGSGEAVQVSAAQLGYLLEGIDWRNPRWTQRPARVG' A
#
# COMPACT_ATOMS: atom_id res chain seq x y z
N ASP A 1 -6.26 0.24 9.14
CA ASP A 1 -5.41 1.36 8.68
C ASP A 1 -5.91 1.87 7.33
N LEU A 2 -5.79 3.16 6.97
CA LEU A 2 -6.34 3.73 5.72
C LEU A 2 -5.24 4.34 4.85
N VAL A 3 -5.18 3.95 3.57
CA VAL A 3 -4.33 4.58 2.57
C VAL A 3 -5.19 5.23 1.49
N LYS A 4 -4.71 6.35 0.95
CA LYS A 4 -5.27 7.06 -0.20
C LYS A 4 -4.18 7.23 -1.26
N LEU A 5 -4.44 6.78 -2.47
CA LEU A 5 -3.56 6.91 -3.62
C LEU A 5 -4.24 7.83 -4.64
N LEU A 6 -3.55 8.90 -4.99
CA LEU A 6 -3.96 9.85 -6.01
C LEU A 6 -3.04 9.66 -7.21
N TRP A 7 -3.61 9.50 -8.41
CA TRP A 7 -2.83 9.46 -9.64
C TRP A 7 -3.53 10.22 -10.75
N HIS A 8 -2.73 10.72 -11.69
CA HIS A 8 -3.19 11.34 -12.91
C HIS A 8 -2.79 10.46 -14.09
N ASP A 9 -3.74 10.11 -14.96
CA ASP A 9 -3.53 9.21 -16.10
C ASP A 9 -3.18 9.93 -17.41
N GLY A 10 -3.08 11.26 -17.35
CA GLY A 10 -2.84 12.13 -18.51
C GLY A 10 -4.11 12.84 -19.01
N VAL A 11 -5.29 12.34 -18.64
CA VAL A 11 -6.59 12.92 -19.00
C VAL A 11 -7.33 13.43 -17.77
N GLY A 12 -7.21 12.71 -16.66
CA GLY A 12 -7.87 13.06 -15.42
C GLY A 12 -7.17 12.50 -14.20
N MET A 13 -7.77 12.78 -13.06
CA MET A 13 -7.27 12.39 -11.76
C MET A 13 -8.21 11.37 -11.13
N SER A 14 -7.62 10.32 -10.55
CA SER A 14 -8.34 9.25 -9.89
C SER A 14 -7.84 9.06 -8.46
N LEU A 15 -8.77 8.69 -7.56
CA LEU A 15 -8.51 8.41 -6.16
C LEU A 15 -8.87 6.95 -5.85
N TYR A 16 -7.92 6.25 -5.26
CA TYR A 16 -8.12 4.91 -4.70
C TYR A 16 -7.94 4.99 -3.19
N ALA A 17 -8.91 4.47 -2.45
CA ALA A 17 -8.85 4.42 -0.99
C ALA A 17 -9.03 2.97 -0.53
N LYS A 18 -8.08 2.46 0.25
CA LYS A 18 -8.14 1.11 0.84
C LYS A 18 -7.97 1.18 2.34
N ARG A 19 -8.89 0.52 3.05
CA ARG A 19 -8.77 0.25 4.47
C ARG A 19 -8.40 -1.20 4.66
N LEU A 20 -7.35 -1.46 5.44
CA LEU A 20 -7.10 -2.81 5.93
C LEU A 20 -8.07 -3.12 7.07
N GLU A 21 -8.75 -4.26 6.96
CA GLU A 21 -9.62 -4.81 8.01
C GLU A 21 -8.83 -5.14 9.29
N ALA A 22 -7.57 -5.56 9.14
CA ALA A 22 -6.64 -5.87 10.22
C ALA A 22 -5.19 -5.57 9.79
N GLY A 23 -4.29 -5.36 10.74
CA GLY A 23 -2.90 -5.00 10.46
C GLY A 23 -2.67 -3.53 10.09
N LYS A 24 -1.51 -3.24 9.50
CA LYS A 24 -1.05 -1.88 9.16
C LYS A 24 -0.33 -1.86 7.82
N PHE A 25 -0.36 -0.71 7.17
CA PHE A 25 0.48 -0.48 5.99
C PHE A 25 1.94 -0.33 6.44
N ILE A 26 2.84 -1.11 5.84
CA ILE A 26 4.28 -0.98 6.06
C ILE A 26 4.86 -0.17 4.92
N TRP A 27 5.07 1.13 5.18
CA TRP A 27 5.61 2.03 4.18
C TRP A 27 7.05 1.68 3.83
N PRO A 28 7.43 1.89 2.56
CA PRO A 28 8.80 1.75 2.19
C PRO A 28 9.68 2.76 2.93
N ALA A 29 10.87 2.33 3.35
CA ALA A 29 11.78 3.14 4.15
C ALA A 29 12.21 4.36 3.32
N GLY A 30 11.59 5.49 3.64
CA GLY A 30 11.97 6.85 3.26
C GLY A 30 11.64 7.73 4.46
N GLY A 31 12.41 8.79 4.67
CA GLY A 31 12.08 9.76 5.71
C GLY A 31 10.67 10.33 5.50
N SER A 32 10.07 10.91 6.54
CA SER A 32 8.81 11.62 6.38
C SER A 32 8.94 12.69 5.28
N GLY A 33 8.14 12.58 4.22
CA GLY A 33 8.13 13.53 3.10
C GLY A 33 9.06 13.18 1.93
N GLU A 34 9.81 12.08 1.99
CA GLU A 34 10.64 11.64 0.87
C GLU A 34 9.83 10.79 -0.12
N ALA A 35 9.98 11.08 -1.42
CA ALA A 35 9.36 10.28 -2.46
C ALA A 35 10.18 9.00 -2.68
N VAL A 36 9.52 7.84 -2.60
CA VAL A 36 10.15 6.53 -2.80
C VAL A 36 9.61 5.88 -4.07
N GLN A 37 10.52 5.44 -4.94
CA GLN A 37 10.16 4.65 -6.10
C GLN A 37 9.76 3.23 -5.68
N VAL A 38 8.63 2.74 -6.20
CA VAL A 38 8.14 1.39 -5.94
C VAL A 38 7.79 0.68 -7.25
N SER A 39 8.12 -0.60 -7.33
CA SER A 39 7.64 -1.49 -8.39
C SER A 39 6.17 -1.84 -8.20
N ALA A 40 5.52 -2.35 -9.26
CA ALA A 40 4.14 -2.85 -9.19
C ALA A 40 3.97 -3.94 -8.11
N ALA A 41 4.95 -4.83 -7.96
CA ALA A 41 4.92 -5.88 -6.94
C ALA A 41 4.98 -5.30 -5.51
N GLN A 42 5.84 -4.30 -5.28
CA GLN A 42 5.94 -3.63 -3.98
C GLN A 42 4.66 -2.85 -3.64
N LEU A 43 4.03 -2.22 -4.64
CA LEU A 43 2.72 -1.61 -4.45
C LEU A 43 1.67 -2.68 -4.06
N GLY A 44 1.68 -3.85 -4.71
CA GLY A 44 0.82 -4.97 -4.35
C GLY A 44 1.01 -5.41 -2.89
N TYR A 45 2.25 -5.60 -2.44
CA TYR A 45 2.54 -5.95 -1.05
C TYR A 45 2.06 -4.88 -0.06
N LEU A 46 2.29 -3.60 -0.36
CA LEU A 46 1.81 -2.51 0.45
C LEU A 46 0.28 -2.55 0.57
N LEU A 47 -0.44 -2.67 -0.55
CA LEU A 47 -1.89 -2.69 -0.56
C LEU A 47 -2.47 -3.90 0.18
N GLU A 48 -1.75 -5.01 0.29
CA GLU A 48 -2.12 -6.17 1.09
C GLU A 48 -1.64 -6.10 2.56
N GLY A 49 -0.90 -5.06 2.95
CA GLY A 49 -0.34 -4.97 4.31
C GLY A 49 0.72 -6.05 4.59
N ILE A 50 1.45 -6.46 3.55
CA ILE A 50 2.59 -7.39 3.60
C ILE A 50 3.88 -6.57 3.83
N ASP A 51 4.73 -7.00 4.78
CA ASP A 51 6.05 -6.39 4.95
C ASP A 51 6.95 -6.74 3.77
N TRP A 52 7.11 -5.80 2.85
CA TRP A 52 7.98 -5.89 1.69
C TRP A 52 9.47 -6.21 2.00
N ARG A 53 10.00 -5.94 3.22
CA ARG A 53 11.38 -6.32 3.62
C ARG A 53 11.52 -7.79 3.97
N ASN A 54 10.40 -8.41 4.36
CA ASN A 54 10.30 -9.81 4.72
C ASN A 54 8.86 -10.26 4.42
N PRO A 55 8.55 -10.67 3.16
CA PRO A 55 7.19 -10.75 2.61
C PRO A 55 6.26 -11.68 3.39
N ARG A 56 5.72 -11.12 4.47
CA ARG A 56 4.83 -11.73 5.43
C ARG A 56 3.71 -10.74 5.73
N TRP A 57 2.50 -11.25 5.82
CA TRP A 57 1.34 -10.47 6.24
C TRP A 57 1.58 -9.90 7.63
N THR A 58 1.31 -8.61 7.80
CA THR A 58 1.25 -8.01 9.14
C THR A 58 0.15 -8.67 9.97
N GLN A 59 -1.01 -8.91 9.36
CA GLN A 59 -2.04 -9.82 9.82
C GLN A 59 -2.74 -10.46 8.62
N ARG A 60 -3.04 -11.75 8.71
CA ARG A 60 -3.73 -12.47 7.63
C ARG A 60 -5.21 -12.03 7.58
N PRO A 61 -5.75 -11.68 6.41
CA PRO A 61 -7.17 -11.35 6.28
C PRO A 61 -8.04 -12.53 6.71
N ALA A 62 -9.13 -12.23 7.44
CA ALA A 62 -10.10 -13.25 7.84
C ALA A 62 -10.96 -13.74 6.67
N ARG A 63 -11.05 -12.96 5.59
CA ARG A 63 -11.80 -13.27 4.36
C ARG A 63 -11.01 -12.77 3.16
N VAL A 64 -11.02 -13.54 2.09
CA VAL A 64 -10.63 -13.11 0.74
C VAL A 64 -11.91 -12.67 0.04
N GLY A 65 -11.86 -11.48 -0.59
CA GLY A 65 -12.97 -10.93 -1.38
C GLY A 65 -13.17 -11.67 -2.69
#